data_AF-A0A1Y2S8Y4-F1
#
_entry.id   AF-A0A1Y2S8Y4-F1
#
_cell.length_a   1.000
_cell.length_b   1.000
_cell.length_c   1.000
_cell.angle_alpha   90.00
_cell.angle_beta   90.00
_cell.angle_gamma   90.00
#
_symmetry.space_group_name_H-M   'P 1'
#
loop_
_entity.id
_entity.type
_entity.pdbx_description
1 polymer ?
#
loop_
_entity_poly.entity_id
_entity_poly.type
_entity_poly.pdbx_seq_one_letter_code
_entity_poly.pdbx_strand_id
1 'polypeptide(L)' 'MDIREHSVTVKFRNDTNHDLVLKTNKLIEGKSCTDNHPPLTMVKGSSAEWKSKSVEKYIGTEGIVILRRVAIG' A
#
# COMPACT_ATOMS: atom_id res chain seq x y z
N MET A 1 -22.36 15.11 -14.72
CA MET A 1 -21.87 13.86 -14.11
C MET A 1 -20.54 14.19 -13.45
N ASP A 2 -20.53 14.33 -12.12
CA ASP A 2 -19.30 14.61 -11.36
C ASP A 2 -18.40 13.39 -11.41
N ILE A 3 -17.29 13.47 -12.14
CA ILE A 3 -16.28 12.40 -12.12
C ILE A 3 -15.36 12.68 -10.94
N ARG A 4 -15.60 11.98 -9.84
CA ARG A 4 -14.79 12.08 -8.63
C ARG A 4 -13.48 11.31 -8.85
N GLU A 5 -12.37 11.92 -8.47
CA GLU A 5 -11.08 11.24 -8.36
C GLU A 5 -11.27 9.99 -7.48
N HIS A 6 -11.02 8.81 -8.04
CA HIS A 6 -11.07 7.56 -7.28
C HIS A 6 -9.76 7.40 -6.52
N SER A 7 -9.84 7.21 -5.20
CA SER A 7 -8.69 6.94 -4.35
C SER A 7 -8.91 5.72 -3.48
N VAL A 8 -7.84 4.99 -3.23
CA VAL A 8 -7.82 3.80 -2.38
C VAL A 8 -6.87 4.09 -1.22
N THR A 9 -7.37 3.93 0.00
CA THR A 9 -6.55 3.96 1.22
C THR A 9 -6.42 2.54 1.76
N VAL A 10 -5.19 2.06 1.88
CA VAL A 10 -4.85 0.76 2.46
C VAL A 10 -4.27 0.99 3.84
N LYS A 11 -4.90 0.39 4.85
CA LYS A 11 -4.41 0.37 6.23
C LYS A 11 -3.84 -1.01 6.52
N PHE A 12 -2.57 -1.05 6.90
CA PHE A 12 -1.88 -2.27 7.29
C PHE A 12 -1.77 -2.34 8.81
N ARG A 13 -2.00 -3.51 9.38
CA ARG A 13 -1.73 -3.83 10.79
C ARG A 13 -0.97 -5.15 10.85
N ASN A 14 0.23 -5.15 11.42
CA ASN A 14 1.04 -6.36 11.56
C ASN A 14 0.79 -7.02 12.91
N ASP A 15 -0.24 -7.86 12.98
CA ASP A 15 -0.52 -8.71 14.14
C ASP A 15 0.18 -10.08 14.06
N THR A 16 1.14 -10.26 13.14
CA THR A 16 1.94 -11.47 13.07
C THR A 16 3.03 -11.46 14.15
N ASN A 17 3.62 -12.61 14.44
CA ASN A 17 4.75 -12.72 15.36
C ASN A 17 6.12 -12.38 14.74
N HIS A 18 6.15 -11.74 13.56
CA HIS A 18 7.36 -11.44 12.82
C HIS A 18 7.33 -10.01 12.30
N ASP A 19 8.49 -9.46 12.02
CA ASP A 19 8.59 -8.24 11.22
C ASP A 19 8.31 -8.58 9.75
N LEU A 20 7.63 -7.67 9.06
CA LEU A 20 7.33 -7.81 7.63
C LEU A 20 8.11 -6.76 6.85
N VAL A 21 8.74 -7.15 5.76
CA VAL A 21 9.43 -6.21 4.85
C VAL A 21 8.75 -6.17 3.49
N LEU A 22 8.69 -4.99 2.89
CA LEU A 22 8.17 -4.80 1.54
C LEU A 22 9.10 -5.47 0.53
N LYS A 23 8.55 -6.44 -0.19
CA LYS A 23 9.26 -7.10 -1.29
C LYS A 23 8.90 -6.44 -2.61
N THR A 24 7.62 -6.15 -2.83
CA THR A 24 7.11 -5.57 -4.06
C THR A 24 5.97 -4.61 -3.76
N ASN A 25 6.01 -3.44 -4.38
CA ASN A 25 4.85 -2.58 -4.57
C ASN A 25 4.74 -2.29 -6.07
N LYS A 26 3.67 -2.76 -6.70
CA LYS A 26 3.40 -2.50 -8.12
C LYS A 26 2.00 -1.95 -8.26
N LEU A 27 1.88 -0.68 -8.64
CA LEU A 27 0.64 -0.15 -9.17
C LEU A 27 0.52 -0.60 -10.64
N ILE A 28 -0.60 -1.26 -10.95
CA ILE A 28 -0.99 -1.62 -12.33
C ILE A 28 -1.70 -0.42 -12.94
N GLU A 29 -2.62 0.20 -12.18
CA GLU A 29 -3.33 1.42 -12.55
C GLU A 29 -3.31 2.42 -11.38
N GLY A 30 -3.15 3.70 -11.70
CA GLY A 30 -3.11 4.78 -10.72
C GLY A 30 -1.69 5.15 -10.25
N LYS A 31 -1.62 6.08 -9.29
CA LYS A 31 -0.39 6.60 -8.69
C LYS A 31 -0.52 6.76 -7.18
N SER A 32 0.58 6.66 -6.44
CA SER A 32 0.58 7.02 -5.02
C SER A 32 0.23 8.50 -4.84
N CYS A 33 -0.52 8.82 -3.79
CA CYS A 33 -0.98 10.20 -3.52
C CYS A 33 0.14 11.13 -2.99
N THR A 34 1.26 10.59 -2.52
CA THR A 34 2.43 11.31 -1.98
C THR A 34 3.68 10.41 -2.11
N ASP A 35 4.83 10.85 -1.58
CA ASP A 35 6.01 10.02 -1.27
C ASP A 35 5.70 8.81 -0.36
N ASN A 36 4.45 8.69 0.14
CA ASN A 36 3.96 7.50 0.81
C ASN A 36 3.92 6.33 -0.20
N HIS A 37 4.93 5.48 -0.11
CA HIS A 37 4.88 4.10 -0.55
C HIS A 37 4.27 3.23 0.57
N PRO A 38 3.82 1.99 0.27
CA PRO A 38 3.59 1.00 1.32
C PRO A 38 4.79 0.92 2.27
N PRO A 39 4.58 0.64 3.58
CA PRO A 39 5.65 0.62 4.56
C PRO A 39 6.79 -0.33 4.13
N LEU A 40 8.03 0.16 4.12
CA LEU A 40 9.21 -0.67 3.78
C LEU A 40 9.42 -1.79 4.78
N THR A 41 9.18 -1.50 6.06
CA THR A 41 9.21 -2.45 7.16
C THR A 41 8.01 -2.19 8.06
N MET A 42 7.35 -3.26 8.46
CA MET A 42 6.32 -3.26 9.48
C MET A 42 6.79 -4.13 10.66
N VAL A 43 7.21 -3.47 11.72
CA VAL A 43 7.57 -4.13 12.98
C VAL A 43 6.34 -4.85 13.55
N LYS A 44 6.53 -5.98 14.25
CA LYS A 44 5.46 -6.65 15.00
C LYS A 44 4.65 -5.65 15.84
N GLY A 45 3.32 -5.68 15.72
CA GLY A 45 2.39 -4.81 16.44
C GLY A 45 2.26 -3.40 15.87
N SER A 46 2.99 -3.05 14.81
CA SER A 46 2.88 -1.73 14.16
C SER A 46 1.71 -1.65 13.19
N SER A 47 1.34 -0.42 12.84
CA SER A 47 0.35 -0.11 11.81
C SER A 47 0.89 0.95 10.87
N ALA A 48 0.43 0.94 9.62
CA ALA A 48 0.80 1.92 8.59
C ALA A 48 -0.39 2.19 7.67
N GLU A 49 -0.35 3.31 6.97
CA GLU A 49 -1.35 3.68 5.97
C GLU A 49 -0.65 4.08 4.67
N TRP A 50 -1.23 3.65 3.56
CA TRP A 50 -0.81 4.05 2.22
C TRP A 50 -2.04 4.46 1.41
N LYS A 51 -1.91 5.51 0.59
CA LYS A 51 -2.99 6.02 -0.26
C LYS A 51 -2.53 6.13 -1.70
N SER A 52 -3.36 5.63 -2.61
CA SER A 52 -3.20 5.74 -4.06
C SER A 52 -4.44 6.34 -4.69
N LYS A 53 -4.29 6.83 -5.91
CA LYS A 53 -5.37 7.45 -6.69
C LYS A 53 -5.27 7.16 -8.18
N SER A 54 -6.42 7.24 -8.83
CA SER A 54 -6.54 7.24 -10.29
C SER A 54 -5.68 8.33 -10.92
N VAL A 55 -5.10 8.01 -12.08
CA VAL A 55 -4.28 8.94 -12.86
C VAL A 55 -5.12 9.67 -13.92
N GLU A 56 -6.18 9.05 -14.39
CA GLU A 56 -6.99 9.52 -15.51
C GLU A 56 -8.48 9.30 -15.27
N LYS A 57 -9.27 10.01 -16.07
CA LYS A 57 -10.72 9.93 -16.09
C LYS A 57 -11.15 8.53 -16.57
N TYR A 58 -12.07 7.89 -15.85
CA TYR A 58 -12.57 6.53 -16.10
C TYR A 58 -11.59 5.37 -15.84
N ILE A 59 -10.39 5.66 -15.32
CA ILE A 59 -9.45 4.64 -14.86
C ILE A 59 -9.51 4.56 -13.33
N GLY A 60 -9.56 3.34 -12.80
CA GLY A 60 -9.58 3.07 -11.36
C GLY A 60 -8.19 3.14 -10.71
N THR A 61 -8.01 2.41 -9.63
CA THR A 61 -6.69 2.21 -9.00
C THR A 61 -6.54 0.74 -8.69
N GLU A 62 -5.49 0.13 -9.20
CA GLU A 62 -5.21 -1.30 -9.07
C GLU A 62 -3.73 -1.51 -8.79
N GLY A 63 -3.39 -2.46 -7.91
CA GLY A 63 -2.01 -2.79 -7.63
C GLY A 63 -1.85 -3.99 -6.72
N ILE A 64 -0.60 -4.37 -6.53
CA ILE A 64 -0.18 -5.51 -5.73
C ILE A 64 0.89 -5.04 -4.73
N VAL A 65 0.67 -5.36 -3.46
CA VAL A 65 1.65 -5.20 -2.38
C VAL A 65 2.02 -6.57 -1.85
N ILE A 66 3.31 -6.90 -1.86
CA ILE A 66 3.85 -8.16 -1.34
C ILE A 66 4.76 -7.85 -0.17
N LEU A 67 4.38 -8.35 1.00
CA LEU A 67 5.19 -8.32 2.21
C LEU A 67 5.81 -9.71 2.45
N ARG A 68 7.04 -9.73 2.94
CA ARG A 68 7.77 -10.96 3.30
C ARG A 68 8.05 -10.95 4.79
N ARG A 69 7.77 -12.06 5.49
CA ARG A 69 8.19 -12.25 6.88
C ARG A 69 9.72 -12.30 6.99
N VAL A 70 10.25 -11.71 8.04
CA VAL A 70 11.67 -11.83 8.41
C VAL A 70 11.75 -12.53 9.76
N ALA A 71 12.63 -13.53 9.86
CA ALA A 71 12.92 -14.16 11.14
C ALA A 71 13.62 -13.13 12.04
N ILE A 72 13.12 -12.97 13.27
CA ILE A 72 13.80 -12.19 14.30
C ILE A 72 14.98 -13.06 14.75
N GLY A 73 16.20 -12.59 14.51
CA GLY A 73 17.43 -13.25 14.97
C GLY A 73 17.61 -13.15 16.48
#